data_AF-A0A8C7UY40-F1
#
_entry.id   AF-A0A8C7UY40-F1
#
_cell.length_a   1.000
_cell.length_b   1.000
_cell.length_c   1.000
_cell.angle_alpha   90.00
_cell.angle_beta   90.00
_cell.angle_gamma   90.00
#
_symmetry.space_group_name_H-M   'P 1'
#
loop_
_entity.id
_entity.type
_entity.pdbx_description
1 polymer ?
#
loop_
_entity_poly.entity_id
_entity_poly.type
_entity_poly.pdbx_seq_one_letter_code
_entity_poly.pdbx_strand_id
1 'polypeptide(L)'
;MERRARNCQLQSHSASSLVQENFTGMLPVLPLDVLEEMLLNVPPQQVVCVCRLVCCEWKEVVDSDSLWRERCRREGYQTYVTKLPKDWRLFYFLCKKRRNLLKNPRADDKFKGWQIMENGGDKWKIESVEEVPLPDNTVQKYFATSYSTCRKSQLIDLEKEGYRPSFMDDFQPDIIISDWYAPRWDCGSEYEICVELLNRKKKPIKKFSPDTVVFQQWNDQKWNQMTHVFKNYGPGVRYIRFIHGGNDTQFWAGWYGIRVTNSSIEIFPSVDK
;
A
#
# COMPACT_ATOMS: atom_id res chain seq x y z
N MET A 1 -58.79 20.46 54.58
CA MET A 1 -57.51 20.64 55.30
C MET A 1 -56.42 20.83 54.23
N GLU A 2 -56.28 22.04 53.69
CA GLU A 2 -55.34 23.09 54.18
C GLU A 2 -53.87 22.65 54.05
N ARG A 3 -53.20 23.08 52.97
CA ARG A 3 -52.27 24.23 52.91
C ARG A 3 -51.10 24.13 53.91
N ARG A 4 -49.87 23.98 53.42
CA ARG A 4 -48.89 25.09 53.43
C ARG A 4 -47.59 24.75 52.70
N ALA A 5 -47.26 25.62 51.75
CA ALA A 5 -45.94 25.85 51.22
C ALA A 5 -44.95 26.22 52.33
N ARG A 6 -43.69 25.80 52.18
CA ARG A 6 -42.55 26.46 52.84
C ARG A 6 -41.68 27.08 51.77
N ASN A 7 -41.77 28.40 51.70
CA ASN A 7 -40.73 29.30 51.20
C ASN A 7 -39.40 28.92 51.83
N CYS A 8 -38.36 28.75 51.03
CA CYS A 8 -37.00 29.01 51.49
C CYS A 8 -36.42 30.10 50.59
N GLN A 9 -35.99 31.16 51.26
CA GLN A 9 -35.72 32.48 50.72
C GLN A 9 -34.46 32.49 49.84
N LEU A 10 -34.54 33.28 48.77
CA LEU A 10 -33.40 33.80 48.03
C LEU A 10 -32.44 34.51 48.99
N GLN A 11 -31.22 34.00 49.12
CA GLN A 11 -30.08 34.81 49.54
C GLN A 11 -29.21 35.09 48.32
N SER A 12 -29.27 36.35 47.91
CA SER A 12 -28.39 36.99 46.95
C SER A 12 -26.95 36.98 47.48
N HIS A 13 -26.10 36.15 46.90
CA HIS A 13 -24.67 36.38 46.98
C HIS A 13 -24.19 37.02 45.68
N SER A 14 -23.68 38.23 45.88
CA SER A 14 -23.08 39.15 44.93
C SER A 14 -22.33 38.48 43.78
N ALA A 15 -22.67 38.92 42.56
CA ALA A 15 -21.88 38.69 41.37
C ALA A 15 -20.43 39.12 41.64
N SER A 16 -19.53 38.14 41.79
CA SER A 16 -18.11 38.37 41.64
C SER A 16 -17.89 38.66 40.17
N SER A 17 -17.59 39.92 39.89
CA SER A 17 -17.16 40.43 38.60
C SER A 17 -15.83 39.75 38.22
N LEU A 18 -15.92 38.57 37.60
CA LEU A 18 -14.83 38.06 36.78
C LEU A 18 -14.76 38.97 35.57
N VAL A 19 -13.76 39.84 35.61
CA VAL A 19 -13.28 40.66 34.52
C VAL A 19 -13.25 39.78 33.26
N GLN A 20 -14.16 40.04 32.32
CA GLN A 20 -13.94 39.66 30.93
C GLN A 20 -12.77 40.50 30.46
N GLU A 21 -11.55 40.01 30.69
CA GLU A 21 -10.41 40.47 29.94
C GLU A 21 -10.68 40.10 28.49
N ASN A 22 -11.15 41.09 27.73
CA ASN A 22 -11.10 41.05 26.29
C ASN A 22 -9.62 40.85 25.93
N PHE A 23 -9.27 39.62 25.54
CA PHE A 23 -8.01 39.32 24.88
C PHE A 23 -7.96 40.13 23.57
N THR A 24 -7.48 41.36 23.65
CA THR A 24 -7.04 42.16 22.49
C THR A 24 -5.61 41.81 22.10
N GLY A 25 -5.14 40.62 22.50
CA GLY A 25 -3.79 40.18 22.25
C GLY A 25 -3.66 39.72 20.80
N MET A 26 -2.91 40.47 19.99
CA MET A 26 -2.15 39.81 18.94
C MET A 26 -1.36 38.69 19.63
N LEU A 27 -1.54 37.45 19.19
CA LEU A 27 -0.64 36.37 19.56
C LEU A 27 0.78 36.86 19.22
N PRO A 28 1.77 36.66 20.11
CA PRO A 28 3.16 36.98 19.78
C PRO A 28 3.52 36.26 18.48
N VAL A 29 4.17 36.97 17.56
CA VAL A 29 4.63 36.41 16.29
C VAL A 29 5.59 35.26 16.63
N LEU A 30 5.10 34.04 16.51
CA LEU A 30 5.87 32.84 16.77
C LEU A 30 6.83 32.65 15.59
N PRO A 31 8.14 32.42 15.82
CA PRO A 31 9.05 32.09 14.73
C PRO A 31 8.55 30.88 13.94
N LEU A 32 8.68 30.91 12.60
CA LEU A 32 8.18 29.85 11.72
C LEU A 32 8.80 28.48 12.06
N ASP A 33 10.05 28.44 12.51
CA ASP A 33 10.72 27.20 12.93
C ASP A 33 10.04 26.56 14.15
N VAL A 34 9.56 27.37 15.09
CA VAL A 34 8.83 26.88 16.28
C VAL A 34 7.44 26.39 15.85
N LEU A 35 6.79 27.10 14.92
CA LEU A 35 5.52 26.65 14.35
C LEU A 35 5.70 25.31 13.63
N GLU A 36 6.75 25.15 12.83
CA GLU A 36 7.08 23.90 12.14
C GLU A 36 7.25 22.77 13.16
N GLU A 37 8.05 22.97 14.21
CA GLU A 37 8.23 21.99 15.29
C GLU A 37 6.93 21.63 16.01
N MET A 38 6.07 22.61 16.29
CA MET A 38 4.74 22.35 16.85
C MET A 38 3.91 21.48 15.89
N LEU A 39 3.88 21.85 14.60
CA LEU A 39 3.13 21.13 13.59
C LEU A 39 3.66 19.71 13.38
N LEU A 40 4.95 19.43 13.54
CA LEU A 40 5.53 18.08 13.45
C LEU A 40 4.91 17.11 14.48
N ASN A 41 4.47 17.62 15.62
CA ASN A 41 3.84 16.84 16.69
C ASN A 41 2.33 16.64 16.50
N VAL A 42 1.72 17.28 15.51
CA VAL A 42 0.29 17.14 15.18
C VAL A 42 0.08 15.97 14.20
N PRO A 43 -1.04 15.22 14.24
CA PRO A 43 -1.35 14.22 13.22
C PRO A 43 -1.34 14.80 11.81
N PRO A 44 -0.68 14.15 10.82
CA PRO A 44 -0.43 14.76 9.51
C PRO A 44 -1.71 15.09 8.74
N GLN A 45 -2.79 14.31 8.92
CA GLN A 45 -4.08 14.62 8.31
C GLN A 45 -4.69 15.91 8.88
N GLN A 46 -4.54 16.16 10.18
CA GLN A 46 -5.00 17.41 10.81
C GLN A 46 -4.17 18.60 10.36
N VAL A 47 -2.86 18.41 10.16
CA VAL A 47 -1.98 19.45 9.62
C VAL A 47 -2.48 19.94 8.26
N VAL A 48 -2.81 19.03 7.35
CA VAL A 48 -3.28 19.39 6.00
C VAL A 48 -4.71 19.92 5.99
N CYS A 49 -5.62 19.28 6.73
CA CYS A 49 -7.05 19.57 6.64
C CYS A 49 -7.52 20.70 7.56
N VAL A 50 -6.81 20.98 8.65
CA VAL A 50 -7.21 21.93 9.69
C VAL A 50 -6.17 23.03 9.86
N CYS A 51 -4.92 22.68 10.21
CA CYS A 51 -3.87 23.66 10.50
C CYS A 51 -3.58 24.57 9.30
N ARG A 52 -3.58 24.01 8.09
CA ARG A 52 -3.41 24.76 6.83
C ARG A 52 -4.45 25.86 6.60
N LEU A 53 -5.61 25.79 7.26
CA LEU A 53 -6.72 26.73 7.09
C LEU A 53 -6.75 27.83 8.16
N VAL A 54 -5.84 27.80 9.14
CA VAL A 54 -5.81 28.74 10.27
C VAL A 54 -5.47 30.16 9.81
N CYS A 55 -4.33 30.34 9.13
CA CYS A 55 -3.89 31.62 8.57
C CYS A 55 -2.85 31.40 7.45
N CYS A 56 -2.43 32.48 6.80
CA CYS A 56 -1.44 32.43 5.71
C CYS A 56 -0.07 31.87 6.17
N GLU A 57 0.39 32.25 7.37
CA GLU A 57 1.69 31.78 7.92
C GLU A 57 1.66 30.26 8.17
N TRP A 58 0.58 29.75 8.76
CA TRP A 58 0.41 28.31 8.96
C TRP A 58 0.32 27.57 7.63
N LYS A 59 -0.37 28.14 6.65
CA LYS A 59 -0.44 27.57 5.31
C LYS A 59 0.94 27.49 4.65
N GLU A 60 1.79 28.51 4.82
CA GLU A 60 3.16 28.54 4.30
C GLU A 60 4.01 27.41 4.89
N VAL A 61 3.99 27.25 6.23
CA VAL A 61 4.72 26.15 6.90
C VAL A 61 4.14 24.77 6.53
N VAL A 62 2.81 24.64 6.39
CA VAL A 62 2.19 23.37 6.01
C VAL A 62 2.49 22.99 4.54
N ASP A 63 2.61 23.96 3.65
CA ASP A 63 2.96 23.74 2.25
C ASP A 63 4.49 23.69 2.03
N SER A 64 5.32 23.86 3.07
CA SER A 64 6.79 23.84 2.96
C SER A 64 7.35 22.42 2.83
N ASP A 65 8.43 22.28 2.06
CA ASP A 65 9.16 21.01 1.95
C ASP A 65 9.85 20.60 3.25
N SER A 66 10.28 21.57 4.06
CA SER A 66 11.02 21.34 5.32
C SER A 66 10.20 20.48 6.29
N LEU A 67 8.93 20.85 6.51
CA LEU A 67 8.04 20.16 7.43
C LEU A 67 7.90 18.69 7.06
N TRP A 68 7.61 18.38 5.79
CA TRP A 68 7.34 17.01 5.35
C TRP A 68 8.62 16.17 5.22
N ARG A 69 9.74 16.80 4.85
CA ARG A 69 11.07 16.16 4.87
C ARG A 69 11.46 15.76 6.28
N GLU A 70 11.27 16.65 7.24
CA GLU A 70 11.59 16.40 8.64
C GLU A 70 10.67 15.31 9.24
N ARG A 71 9.38 15.30 8.87
CA ARG A 71 8.49 14.16 9.21
C ARG A 71 9.01 12.85 8.63
N CYS A 72 9.41 12.83 7.36
CA CYS A 72 9.97 11.64 6.74
C CYS A 72 11.20 11.15 7.50
N ARG A 73 12.10 12.06 7.89
CA ARG A 73 13.28 11.75 8.69
C ARG A 73 12.93 11.16 10.06
N ARG A 74 11.99 11.77 10.80
CA ARG A 74 11.55 11.30 12.14
C ARG A 74 10.89 9.93 12.09
N GLU A 75 10.13 9.65 11.04
CA GLU A 75 9.43 8.37 10.84
C GLU A 75 10.28 7.32 10.08
N GLY A 76 11.54 7.64 9.77
CA GLY A 76 12.48 6.71 9.13
C GLY A 76 12.22 6.46 7.63
N TYR A 77 11.43 7.29 6.96
CA TYR A 77 11.23 7.22 5.52
C TYR A 77 12.48 7.73 4.79
N GLN A 78 13.26 6.80 4.27
CA GLN A 78 14.47 7.11 3.52
C GLN A 78 14.14 7.61 2.11
N THR A 79 14.73 8.75 1.75
CA THR A 79 14.90 9.14 0.35
C THR A 79 16.26 8.68 -0.13
N TYR A 80 16.32 8.11 -1.33
CA TYR A 80 17.61 7.85 -1.97
C TYR A 80 18.28 9.19 -2.25
N VAL A 81 19.50 9.38 -1.74
CA VAL A 81 20.29 10.64 -1.81
C VAL A 81 20.41 11.17 -3.25
N THR A 82 20.27 10.30 -4.23
CA THR A 82 20.38 10.63 -5.65
C THR A 82 19.13 11.29 -6.25
N LYS A 83 17.96 11.25 -5.58
CA LYS A 83 16.69 11.72 -6.16
C LYS A 83 15.76 12.32 -5.11
N LEU A 84 15.45 13.61 -5.26
CA LEU A 84 14.55 14.33 -4.38
C LEU A 84 13.10 14.22 -4.89
N PRO A 85 12.11 13.99 -4.01
CA PRO A 85 10.70 14.09 -4.37
C PRO A 85 10.34 15.51 -4.82
N LYS A 86 9.46 15.64 -5.83
CA LYS A 86 8.89 16.94 -6.25
C LYS A 86 7.92 17.54 -5.23
N ASP A 87 7.18 16.69 -4.52
CA ASP A 87 6.23 17.10 -3.49
C ASP A 87 6.47 16.21 -2.25
N TRP A 88 7.12 16.78 -1.24
CA TRP A 88 7.46 16.06 0.00
C TRP A 88 6.24 15.66 0.81
N ARG A 89 5.15 16.41 0.74
CA ARG A 89 3.89 16.07 1.41
C ARG A 89 3.30 14.82 0.80
N LEU A 90 3.16 14.78 -0.52
CA LEU A 90 2.66 13.60 -1.23
C LEU A 90 3.57 12.39 -1.01
N PHE A 91 4.88 12.59 -1.07
CA PHE A 91 5.86 11.55 -0.75
C PHE A 91 5.63 10.95 0.64
N TYR A 92 5.50 11.80 1.66
CA TYR A 92 5.24 11.37 3.03
C TYR A 92 3.96 10.54 3.13
N PHE A 93 2.84 11.01 2.59
CA PHE A 93 1.57 10.28 2.68
C PHE A 93 1.58 8.96 1.89
N LEU A 94 2.30 8.89 0.77
CA LEU A 94 2.47 7.65 0.02
C LEU A 94 3.33 6.65 0.77
N CYS A 95 4.45 7.09 1.35
CA CYS A 95 5.27 6.25 2.23
C CYS A 95 4.47 5.72 3.42
N LYS A 96 3.71 6.59 4.10
CA LYS A 96 2.89 6.21 5.25
C LYS A 96 1.76 5.24 4.88
N LYS A 97 1.23 5.35 3.67
CA LYS A 97 0.17 4.46 3.15
C LYS A 97 0.72 3.19 2.49
N ARG A 98 2.04 3.09 2.30
CA ARG A 98 2.68 1.98 1.58
C ARG A 98 2.39 0.66 2.27
N ARG A 99 1.85 -0.28 1.50
CA ARG A 99 1.55 -1.65 1.92
C ARG A 99 1.25 -2.50 0.70
N ASN A 100 1.31 -3.81 0.86
CA ASN A 100 0.86 -4.73 -0.17
C ASN A 100 -0.67 -4.62 -0.39
N LEU A 101 -1.08 -4.47 -1.64
CA LEU A 101 -2.47 -4.40 -2.05
C LEU A 101 -3.09 -5.78 -2.30
N LEU A 102 -2.27 -6.79 -2.60
CA LEU A 102 -2.73 -8.18 -2.76
C LEU A 102 -3.13 -8.76 -1.40
N LYS A 103 -4.23 -9.50 -1.38
CA LYS A 103 -4.67 -10.24 -0.20
C LYS A 103 -4.08 -11.65 -0.22
N ASN A 104 -3.75 -12.17 0.95
CA ASN A 104 -3.25 -13.53 1.14
C ASN A 104 -2.11 -13.92 0.16
N PRO A 105 -1.02 -13.13 0.09
CA PRO A 105 0.08 -13.40 -0.85
C PRO A 105 0.92 -14.64 -0.45
N ARG A 106 0.87 -15.05 0.81
CA ARG A 106 1.70 -16.11 1.40
C ARG A 106 0.96 -17.44 1.64
N ALA A 107 -0.26 -17.57 1.14
CA ALA A 107 -1.11 -18.76 1.31
C ALA A 107 -1.50 -19.09 2.77
N ASP A 108 -1.46 -18.10 3.67
CA ASP A 108 -1.84 -18.27 5.08
C ASP A 108 -3.32 -18.62 5.23
N ASP A 109 -4.18 -17.99 4.42
CA ASP A 109 -5.64 -18.13 4.43
C ASP A 109 -6.15 -18.98 3.25
N LYS A 110 -5.47 -20.10 2.96
CA LYS A 110 -5.77 -20.96 1.81
C LYS A 110 -5.77 -20.16 0.50
N PHE A 111 -6.86 -20.16 -0.27
CA PHE A 111 -7.05 -19.38 -1.49
C PHE A 111 -7.93 -18.13 -1.29
N LYS A 112 -8.21 -17.73 -0.04
CA LYS A 112 -9.06 -16.56 0.23
C LYS A 112 -8.49 -15.32 -0.46
N GLY A 113 -9.36 -14.58 -1.16
CA GLY A 113 -8.99 -13.40 -1.95
C GLY A 113 -8.55 -13.70 -3.38
N TRP A 114 -8.14 -14.94 -3.69
CA TRP A 114 -7.73 -15.32 -5.04
C TRP A 114 -8.90 -15.91 -5.84
N GLN A 115 -9.07 -15.43 -7.06
CA GLN A 115 -9.93 -16.06 -8.06
C GLN A 115 -9.12 -17.09 -8.85
N ILE A 116 -9.45 -18.37 -8.68
CA ILE A 116 -8.86 -19.43 -9.51
C ILE A 116 -9.45 -19.34 -10.92
N MET A 117 -8.60 -19.08 -11.90
CA MET A 117 -8.99 -18.97 -13.30
C MET A 117 -8.87 -20.33 -13.99
N GLU A 118 -7.77 -21.03 -13.72
CA GLU A 118 -7.45 -22.34 -14.27
C GLU A 118 -6.89 -23.21 -13.13
N ASN A 119 -7.27 -24.47 -13.14
CA ASN A 119 -6.99 -25.40 -12.04
C ASN A 119 -6.76 -26.82 -12.59
N GLY A 120 -5.86 -26.93 -13.58
CA GLY A 120 -5.56 -28.16 -14.29
C GLY A 120 -4.87 -29.22 -13.43
N GLY A 121 -4.83 -30.44 -13.95
CA GLY A 121 -4.22 -31.60 -13.30
C GLY A 121 -4.81 -31.87 -11.91
N ASP A 122 -3.94 -32.09 -10.94
CA ASP A 122 -4.28 -32.28 -9.52
C ASP A 122 -4.53 -30.95 -8.79
N LYS A 123 -4.80 -29.87 -9.55
CA LYS A 123 -5.19 -28.54 -9.08
C LYS A 123 -4.06 -27.83 -8.33
N TRP A 124 -4.33 -26.61 -7.89
CA TRP A 124 -3.46 -25.91 -6.96
C TRP A 124 -3.40 -26.60 -5.58
N LYS A 125 -2.20 -26.68 -5.02
CA LYS A 125 -1.98 -27.10 -3.62
C LYS A 125 -1.21 -26.05 -2.86
N ILE A 126 -1.33 -26.09 -1.54
CA ILE A 126 -0.57 -25.26 -0.63
C ILE A 126 0.38 -26.16 0.14
N GLU A 127 1.66 -25.78 0.14
CA GLU A 127 2.74 -26.55 0.77
C GLU A 127 3.63 -25.62 1.61
N SER A 128 4.42 -26.20 2.51
CA SER A 128 5.32 -25.48 3.42
C SER A 128 6.70 -25.23 2.81
N VAL A 129 7.32 -24.10 3.16
CA VAL A 129 8.69 -23.72 2.79
C VAL A 129 9.68 -24.45 3.73
N GLU A 130 9.80 -25.77 3.62
CA GLU A 130 10.68 -26.56 4.51
C GLU A 130 12.05 -26.86 3.86
N GLU A 131 12.08 -27.15 2.56
CA GLU A 131 13.31 -27.61 1.88
C GLU A 131 14.22 -26.46 1.44
N VAL A 132 13.64 -25.40 0.86
CA VAL A 132 14.39 -24.28 0.29
C VAL A 132 13.79 -22.97 0.85
N PRO A 133 14.45 -22.36 1.85
CA PRO A 133 13.94 -21.13 2.46
C PRO A 133 13.98 -19.96 1.48
N LEU A 134 12.97 -19.09 1.54
CA LEU A 134 13.06 -17.76 0.95
C LEU A 134 14.01 -16.88 1.79
N PRO A 135 14.59 -15.81 1.21
CA PRO A 135 15.33 -14.81 1.98
C PRO A 135 14.51 -14.21 3.13
N ASP A 136 13.19 -14.08 2.96
CA ASP A 136 12.26 -13.71 4.01
C ASP A 136 11.79 -14.96 4.76
N ASN A 137 12.35 -15.19 5.95
CA ASN A 137 12.03 -16.32 6.82
C ASN A 137 10.60 -16.26 7.41
N THR A 138 9.88 -15.16 7.25
CA THR A 138 8.48 -15.06 7.70
C THR A 138 7.51 -15.71 6.70
N VAL A 139 7.97 -16.07 5.50
CA VAL A 139 7.17 -16.79 4.49
C VAL A 139 7.26 -18.29 4.75
N GLN A 140 6.16 -18.89 5.18
CA GLN A 140 6.11 -20.29 5.61
C GLN A 140 5.40 -21.21 4.62
N LYS A 141 4.62 -20.65 3.68
CA LYS A 141 3.84 -21.42 2.72
C LYS A 141 3.93 -20.85 1.30
N TYR A 142 3.61 -21.68 0.32
CA TYR A 142 3.49 -21.29 -1.08
C TYR A 142 2.35 -22.04 -1.77
N PHE A 143 1.98 -21.56 -2.96
CA PHE A 143 1.06 -22.23 -3.87
C PHE A 143 1.85 -23.04 -4.89
N ALA A 144 1.53 -24.32 -5.06
CA ALA A 144 2.14 -25.22 -6.05
C ALA A 144 1.14 -25.52 -7.17
N THR A 145 1.61 -25.41 -8.41
CA THR A 145 0.86 -25.83 -9.60
C THR A 145 1.04 -27.32 -9.88
N SER A 146 0.18 -27.87 -10.73
CA SER A 146 0.21 -29.28 -11.13
C SER A 146 0.76 -29.43 -12.56
N TYR A 147 0.49 -30.55 -13.20
CA TYR A 147 0.96 -30.92 -14.54
C TYR A 147 0.11 -30.38 -15.69
N SER A 148 -0.94 -29.64 -15.40
CA SER A 148 -1.68 -28.86 -16.39
C SER A 148 -1.87 -27.45 -15.85
N THR A 149 -2.13 -26.51 -16.76
CA THR A 149 -2.11 -25.08 -16.45
C THR A 149 -2.98 -24.73 -15.26
N CYS A 150 -2.34 -24.06 -14.30
CA CYS A 150 -2.95 -23.56 -13.08
C CYS A 150 -2.70 -22.05 -13.05
N ARG A 151 -3.77 -21.24 -13.04
CA ARG A 151 -3.68 -19.77 -12.96
C ARG A 151 -4.64 -19.23 -11.91
N LYS A 152 -4.19 -18.24 -11.15
CA LYS A 152 -5.02 -17.51 -10.20
C LYS A 152 -4.84 -16.01 -10.35
N SER A 153 -5.88 -15.26 -10.00
CA SER A 153 -5.90 -13.81 -10.18
C SER A 153 -6.46 -13.05 -8.98
N GLN A 154 -6.08 -11.78 -8.88
CA GLN A 154 -6.70 -10.80 -8.01
C GLN A 154 -6.94 -9.51 -8.78
N LEU A 155 -8.15 -8.95 -8.64
CA LEU A 155 -8.51 -7.65 -9.17
C LEU A 155 -8.56 -6.64 -8.02
N ILE A 156 -7.63 -5.70 -8.02
CA ILE A 156 -7.53 -4.63 -7.03
C ILE A 156 -8.32 -3.42 -7.52
N ASP A 157 -9.19 -2.88 -6.65
CA ASP A 157 -9.90 -1.63 -6.86
C ASP A 157 -9.14 -0.51 -6.12
N LEU A 158 -8.48 0.36 -6.88
CA LEU A 158 -7.59 1.37 -6.31
C LEU A 158 -8.36 2.40 -5.47
N GLU A 159 -9.58 2.74 -5.85
CA GLU A 159 -10.40 3.70 -5.11
C GLU A 159 -10.81 3.13 -3.75
N LYS A 160 -11.19 1.85 -3.70
CA LYS A 160 -11.47 1.14 -2.43
C LYS A 160 -10.24 0.98 -1.55
N GLU A 161 -9.06 0.86 -2.15
CA GLU A 161 -7.78 0.88 -1.43
C GLU A 161 -7.35 2.33 -1.05
N GLY A 162 -8.19 3.33 -1.35
CA GLY A 162 -8.06 4.73 -0.94
C GLY A 162 -7.25 5.61 -1.90
N TYR A 163 -7.00 5.17 -3.12
CA TYR A 163 -6.28 5.93 -4.15
C TYR A 163 -7.30 6.56 -5.10
N ARG A 164 -7.52 7.87 -4.92
CA ARG A 164 -8.56 8.59 -5.66
C ARG A 164 -8.28 8.61 -7.16
N PRO A 165 -9.32 8.57 -8.02
CA PRO A 165 -9.21 8.70 -9.47
C PRO A 165 -8.32 9.85 -9.95
N SER A 166 -8.54 11.08 -9.48
CA SER A 166 -7.76 12.26 -9.87
C SER A 166 -6.29 12.13 -9.49
N PHE A 167 -6.01 11.61 -8.30
CA PHE A 167 -4.65 11.36 -7.85
C PHE A 167 -3.92 10.36 -8.77
N MET A 168 -4.58 9.28 -9.19
CA MET A 168 -4.01 8.31 -10.13
C MET A 168 -3.84 8.88 -11.54
N ASP A 169 -4.63 9.87 -11.94
CA ASP A 169 -4.58 10.49 -13.27
C ASP A 169 -3.47 11.54 -13.37
N ASP A 170 -3.37 12.41 -12.36
CA ASP A 170 -2.49 13.57 -12.37
C ASP A 170 -1.09 13.22 -11.85
N PHE A 171 -1.01 12.51 -10.71
CA PHE A 171 0.27 12.21 -10.07
C PHE A 171 0.93 10.94 -10.63
N GLN A 172 0.12 9.94 -11.01
CA GLN A 172 0.58 8.66 -11.57
C GLN A 172 1.74 8.03 -10.76
N PRO A 173 1.53 7.73 -9.45
CA PRO A 173 2.58 7.16 -8.61
C PRO A 173 3.09 5.83 -9.18
N ASP A 174 4.36 5.51 -8.94
CA ASP A 174 4.96 4.24 -9.39
C ASP A 174 4.18 3.05 -8.80
N ILE A 175 3.83 2.08 -9.65
CA ILE A 175 3.18 0.84 -9.22
C ILE A 175 4.22 -0.26 -9.31
N ILE A 176 4.70 -0.71 -8.15
CA ILE A 176 5.73 -1.74 -8.02
C ILE A 176 5.05 -3.09 -7.85
N ILE A 177 5.51 -4.05 -8.64
CA ILE A 177 5.06 -5.44 -8.63
C ILE A 177 6.24 -6.30 -8.23
N SER A 178 5.99 -7.27 -7.35
CA SER A 178 6.92 -8.36 -7.12
C SER A 178 6.20 -9.70 -7.02
N ASP A 179 6.86 -10.77 -7.44
CA ASP A 179 6.38 -12.13 -7.22
C ASP A 179 7.56 -13.07 -7.02
N TRP A 180 7.43 -14.02 -6.09
CA TRP A 180 8.46 -15.03 -5.84
C TRP A 180 8.02 -16.36 -6.42
N TYR A 181 8.92 -16.99 -7.18
CA TYR A 181 8.65 -18.26 -7.86
C TYR A 181 9.86 -19.19 -7.81
N ALA A 182 9.61 -20.50 -7.75
CA ALA A 182 10.65 -21.52 -7.74
C ALA A 182 10.19 -22.80 -8.44
N PRO A 183 11.05 -23.47 -9.22
CA PRO A 183 10.80 -24.82 -9.70
C PRO A 183 10.99 -25.86 -8.60
N ARG A 184 10.68 -27.13 -8.89
CA ARG A 184 11.24 -28.28 -8.16
C ARG A 184 12.54 -28.73 -8.84
N TRP A 185 13.47 -29.28 -8.07
CA TRP A 185 14.74 -29.75 -8.63
C TRP A 185 14.54 -30.96 -9.57
N ASP A 186 13.58 -31.83 -9.28
CA ASP A 186 13.33 -33.11 -9.94
C ASP A 186 12.37 -33.03 -11.14
N CYS A 187 11.84 -31.84 -11.47
CA CYS A 187 10.92 -31.65 -12.58
C CYS A 187 11.11 -30.29 -13.27
N GLY A 188 10.96 -30.27 -14.60
CA GLY A 188 10.87 -29.01 -15.33
C GLY A 188 9.51 -28.35 -15.10
N SER A 189 9.47 -27.02 -15.14
CA SER A 189 8.24 -26.26 -14.91
C SER A 189 8.25 -24.93 -15.65
N GLU A 190 7.06 -24.39 -15.88
CA GLU A 190 6.84 -23.12 -16.53
C GLU A 190 6.21 -22.13 -15.55
N TYR A 191 6.68 -20.90 -15.57
CA TYR A 191 6.15 -19.79 -14.79
C TYR A 191 5.66 -18.67 -15.70
N GLU A 192 4.46 -18.17 -15.40
CA GLU A 192 3.83 -17.09 -16.12
C GLU A 192 3.27 -16.05 -15.16
N ILE A 193 3.39 -14.77 -15.55
CA ILE A 193 2.80 -13.64 -14.85
C ILE A 193 2.26 -12.63 -15.86
N CYS A 194 1.07 -12.09 -15.57
CA CYS A 194 0.45 -11.03 -16.33
C CYS A 194 -0.17 -10.02 -15.36
N VAL A 195 0.29 -8.77 -15.42
CA VAL A 195 -0.29 -7.67 -14.64
C VAL A 195 -0.80 -6.58 -15.58
N GLU A 196 -2.07 -6.22 -15.41
CA GLU A 196 -2.74 -5.22 -16.25
C GLU A 196 -3.19 -4.03 -15.41
N LEU A 197 -2.84 -2.83 -15.85
CA LEU A 197 -3.45 -1.59 -15.36
C LEU A 197 -4.72 -1.34 -16.18
N LEU A 198 -5.87 -1.30 -15.52
CA LEU A 198 -7.17 -1.27 -16.19
C LEU A 198 -7.91 0.05 -15.92
N ASN A 199 -8.67 0.49 -16.91
CA ASN A 199 -9.55 1.64 -16.78
C ASN A 199 -10.87 1.32 -16.05
N ARG A 200 -11.75 2.32 -15.89
CA ARG A 200 -13.09 2.16 -15.26
C ARG A 200 -13.96 1.06 -15.90
N LYS A 201 -13.79 0.80 -17.20
CA LYS A 201 -14.49 -0.27 -17.94
C LYS A 201 -13.76 -1.62 -17.85
N LYS A 202 -12.76 -1.76 -16.98
CA LYS A 202 -11.87 -2.92 -16.84
C LYS A 202 -11.13 -3.30 -18.13
N LYS A 203 -10.89 -2.33 -19.03
CA LYS A 203 -10.07 -2.53 -20.23
C LYS A 203 -8.61 -2.17 -19.95
N PRO A 204 -7.63 -2.91 -20.49
CA PRO A 204 -6.23 -2.67 -20.25
C PRO A 204 -5.76 -1.33 -20.86
N ILE A 205 -5.03 -0.56 -20.07
CA ILE A 205 -4.29 0.65 -20.46
C ILE A 205 -2.81 0.30 -20.65
N LYS A 206 -2.23 -0.41 -19.67
CA LYS A 206 -0.88 -0.96 -19.72
C LYS A 206 -0.92 -2.42 -19.30
N LYS A 207 -0.02 -3.21 -19.86
CA LYS A 207 0.13 -4.63 -19.58
C LYS A 207 1.60 -4.96 -19.42
N PHE A 208 1.93 -5.71 -18.38
CA PHE A 208 3.20 -6.37 -18.17
C PHE A 208 2.94 -7.87 -18.28
N SER A 209 3.57 -8.51 -19.25
CA SER A 209 3.43 -9.93 -19.55
C SER A 209 4.73 -10.37 -20.22
N PRO A 210 5.78 -10.65 -19.44
CA PRO A 210 7.04 -11.15 -19.99
C PRO A 210 6.82 -12.54 -20.61
N ASP A 211 7.82 -12.99 -21.36
CA ASP A 211 7.85 -14.36 -21.86
C ASP A 211 7.84 -15.37 -20.71
N THR A 212 7.24 -16.53 -20.96
CA THR A 212 7.16 -17.64 -20.00
C THR A 212 8.57 -18.04 -19.57
N VAL A 213 8.80 -18.11 -18.26
CA VAL A 213 10.07 -18.58 -17.71
C VAL A 213 10.01 -20.10 -17.62
N VAL A 214 10.95 -20.77 -18.28
CA VAL A 214 11.01 -22.24 -18.34
C VAL A 214 12.20 -22.75 -17.56
N PHE A 215 11.96 -23.65 -16.62
CA PHE A 215 12.98 -24.37 -15.88
C PHE A 215 13.11 -25.80 -16.40
N GLN A 216 14.36 -26.24 -16.58
CA GLN A 216 14.67 -27.62 -16.92
C GLN A 216 14.66 -28.50 -15.66
N GLN A 217 14.50 -29.80 -15.87
CA GLN A 217 14.73 -30.79 -14.81
C GLN A 217 16.18 -30.75 -14.34
N TRP A 218 16.43 -31.13 -13.08
CA TRP A 218 17.74 -31.11 -12.42
C TRP A 218 18.30 -29.69 -12.26
N ASN A 219 17.41 -28.74 -11.92
CA ASN A 219 17.76 -27.36 -11.58
C ASN A 219 18.13 -27.22 -10.09
N ASP A 220 18.55 -26.01 -9.70
CA ASP A 220 18.98 -25.69 -8.34
C ASP A 220 17.85 -25.36 -7.35
N GLN A 221 16.59 -25.47 -7.78
CA GLN A 221 15.38 -25.23 -6.99
C GLN A 221 15.30 -23.83 -6.37
N LYS A 222 16.08 -22.86 -6.86
CA LYS A 222 16.19 -21.56 -6.21
C LYS A 222 14.92 -20.73 -6.39
N TRP A 223 14.60 -20.00 -5.33
CA TRP A 223 13.61 -18.92 -5.38
C TRP A 223 14.16 -17.75 -6.19
N ASN A 224 13.39 -17.37 -7.20
CA ASN A 224 13.63 -16.22 -8.04
C ASN A 224 12.58 -15.13 -7.75
N GLN A 225 13.00 -13.88 -7.88
CA GLN A 225 12.11 -12.73 -7.70
C GLN A 225 11.85 -12.06 -9.04
N MET A 226 10.59 -12.05 -9.47
CA MET A 226 10.13 -11.20 -10.56
C MET A 226 9.83 -9.82 -10.01
N THR A 227 10.27 -8.76 -10.69
CA THR A 227 9.91 -7.38 -10.35
C THR A 227 9.56 -6.57 -11.59
N HIS A 228 8.59 -5.68 -11.47
CA HIS A 228 8.25 -4.72 -12.51
C HIS A 228 7.78 -3.41 -11.88
N VAL A 229 8.03 -2.29 -12.55
CA VAL A 229 7.53 -0.98 -12.12
C VAL A 229 6.83 -0.31 -13.27
N PHE A 230 5.51 -0.09 -13.13
CA PHE A 230 4.80 0.79 -14.03
C PHE A 230 5.06 2.24 -13.63
N LYS A 231 5.63 3.00 -14.56
CA LYS A 231 5.82 4.45 -14.45
C LYS A 231 5.13 5.14 -15.62
N ASN A 232 4.69 6.39 -15.44
CA ASN A 232 4.13 7.22 -16.51
C ASN A 232 3.10 6.45 -17.38
N TYR A 233 2.19 5.73 -16.72
CA TYR A 233 1.26 4.82 -17.39
C TYR A 233 0.10 5.55 -18.09
N GLY A 234 -0.01 6.87 -17.92
CA GLY A 234 -1.08 7.69 -18.44
C GLY A 234 -2.32 7.69 -17.52
N PRO A 235 -3.24 8.64 -17.72
CA PRO A 235 -4.44 8.74 -16.90
C PRO A 235 -5.42 7.60 -17.16
N GLY A 236 -6.34 7.40 -16.22
CA GLY A 236 -7.49 6.53 -16.34
C GLY A 236 -7.37 5.19 -15.61
N VAL A 237 -6.24 4.90 -14.95
CA VAL A 237 -6.04 3.66 -14.18
C VAL A 237 -6.95 3.64 -12.95
N ARG A 238 -7.77 2.59 -12.82
CA ARG A 238 -8.73 2.39 -11.71
C ARG A 238 -8.62 1.04 -11.06
N TYR A 239 -8.19 0.03 -11.82
CA TYR A 239 -7.98 -1.32 -11.30
C TYR A 239 -6.60 -1.85 -11.69
N ILE A 240 -6.10 -2.77 -10.89
CA ILE A 240 -4.93 -3.57 -11.23
C ILE A 240 -5.37 -5.03 -11.23
N ARG A 241 -5.19 -5.73 -12.34
CA ARG A 241 -5.38 -7.18 -12.41
C ARG A 241 -4.03 -7.86 -12.34
N PHE A 242 -3.83 -8.69 -11.33
CA PHE A 242 -2.65 -9.53 -11.18
C PHE A 242 -3.05 -10.97 -11.50
N ILE A 243 -2.31 -11.62 -12.39
CA ILE A 243 -2.48 -13.03 -12.75
C ILE A 243 -1.10 -13.68 -12.72
N HIS A 244 -0.99 -14.85 -12.12
CA HIS A 244 0.19 -15.69 -12.26
C HIS A 244 -0.18 -17.16 -12.23
N GLY A 245 0.76 -18.01 -12.61
CA GLY A 245 0.53 -19.43 -12.70
C GLY A 245 1.63 -20.16 -13.43
N GLY A 246 1.30 -21.36 -13.87
CA GLY A 246 2.22 -22.25 -14.54
C GLY A 246 1.74 -23.69 -14.53
N ASN A 247 2.65 -24.57 -14.92
CA ASN A 247 2.49 -26.02 -14.96
C ASN A 247 3.86 -26.70 -14.91
N ASP A 248 3.87 -28.01 -14.74
CA ASP A 248 5.06 -28.82 -15.04
C ASP A 248 5.28 -28.96 -16.56
N THR A 249 6.44 -29.53 -16.92
CA THR A 249 6.76 -29.88 -18.33
C THR A 249 6.87 -31.38 -18.57
N GLN A 250 6.73 -32.21 -17.53
CA GLN A 250 6.90 -33.68 -17.62
C GLN A 250 5.57 -34.44 -17.57
N PHE A 251 4.46 -33.75 -17.35
CA PHE A 251 3.12 -34.33 -17.22
C PHE A 251 3.00 -35.35 -16.09
N TRP A 252 3.66 -35.10 -14.96
CA TRP A 252 3.68 -36.03 -13.82
C TRP A 252 2.53 -35.73 -12.85
N ALA A 253 1.72 -36.75 -12.56
CA ALA A 253 0.66 -36.64 -11.57
C ALA A 253 1.22 -36.13 -10.23
N GLY A 254 0.54 -35.15 -9.61
CA GLY A 254 0.99 -34.44 -8.42
C GLY A 254 1.26 -32.94 -8.66
N TRP A 255 2.12 -32.38 -7.81
CA TRP A 255 2.41 -30.94 -7.75
C TRP A 255 3.87 -30.65 -8.10
N TYR A 256 4.24 -31.05 -9.32
CA TYR A 256 5.59 -30.90 -9.85
C TYR A 256 5.80 -29.60 -10.65
N GLY A 257 4.75 -28.79 -10.80
CA GLY A 257 4.82 -27.51 -11.48
C GLY A 257 5.51 -26.41 -10.66
N ILE A 258 5.42 -25.17 -11.15
CA ILE A 258 5.98 -24.01 -10.47
C ILE A 258 5.33 -23.76 -9.11
N ARG A 259 6.15 -23.30 -8.16
CA ARG A 259 5.78 -22.81 -6.84
C ARG A 259 5.77 -21.28 -6.86
N VAL A 260 4.75 -20.64 -6.29
CA VAL A 260 4.64 -19.18 -6.21
C VAL A 260 4.20 -18.71 -4.82
N THR A 261 4.75 -17.61 -4.32
CA THR A 261 4.39 -17.02 -3.03
C THR A 261 4.83 -15.56 -2.90
N ASN A 262 4.50 -14.93 -1.78
CA ASN A 262 4.97 -13.60 -1.38
C ASN A 262 4.79 -12.53 -2.47
N SER A 263 3.73 -12.64 -3.27
CA SER A 263 3.36 -11.68 -4.32
C SER A 263 3.04 -10.32 -3.72
N SER A 264 3.46 -9.24 -4.36
CA SER A 264 3.12 -7.88 -3.92
C SER A 264 2.77 -6.93 -5.05
N ILE A 265 1.83 -6.04 -4.74
CA ILE A 265 1.58 -4.82 -5.50
C ILE A 265 1.62 -3.67 -4.50
N GLU A 266 2.49 -2.69 -4.73
CA GLU A 266 2.65 -1.52 -3.87
C GLU A 266 2.59 -0.24 -4.71
N ILE A 267 1.95 0.78 -4.16
CA ILE A 267 1.96 2.13 -4.72
C ILE A 267 3.09 2.89 -4.03
N PHE A 268 4.06 3.34 -4.81
CA PHE A 268 5.26 4.01 -4.32
C PHE A 268 5.30 5.45 -4.85
N PRO A 269 5.80 6.42 -4.06
CA PRO A 269 5.99 7.76 -4.58
C PRO A 269 6.98 7.74 -5.75
N SER A 270 6.55 8.27 -6.90
CA SER A 270 7.44 8.47 -8.03
C SER A 270 8.56 9.42 -7.61
N VAL A 271 9.81 8.96 -7.69
CA VAL A 271 10.97 9.83 -7.58
C VAL A 271 11.49 10.04 -9.00
N ASP A 272 11.56 11.30 -9.43
CA ASP A 272 11.88 11.64 -10.82
C ASP A 272 13.27 11.15 -11.26
N LYS A 273 13.46 11.13 -12.59
CA LYS A 273 14.75 10.85 -13.21
C LYS A 273 15.67 12.04 -13.14
#